data_AF-A0A1B2D0E7-F1
#
_entry.id   AF-A0A1B2D0E7-F1
#
_cell.length_a   1.000
_cell.length_b   1.000
_cell.length_c   1.000
_cell.angle_alpha   90.00
_cell.angle_beta   90.00
_cell.angle_gamma   90.00
#
_symmetry.space_group_name_H-M   'P 1'
#
loop_
_entity.id
_entity.type
_entity.pdbx_description
1 polymer ?
#
loop_
_entity_poly.entity_id
_entity_poly.type
_entity_poly.pdbx_seq_one_letter_code
_entity_poly.pdbx_strand_id
1 'polypeptide(L)'
;MTTIPETDAITQLPERFQARIEGRVQHRVGDGPLDDIPQGQEVQVDVALASMVVSWTSEGQPVTVTLAREEFMYYVDEGSIAILR
;
A
#
# COMPACT_ATOMS: atom_id res chain seq x y z
N MET A 1 16.52 21.11 -13.43
CA MET A 1 15.46 20.15 -13.11
C MET A 1 16.07 19.17 -12.12
N THR A 2 15.83 19.37 -10.84
CA THR A 2 16.43 18.55 -9.78
C THR A 2 15.44 17.45 -9.46
N THR A 3 15.70 16.24 -9.94
CA THR A 3 15.04 15.02 -9.46
C THR A 3 15.38 14.89 -7.98
N ILE A 4 14.37 15.00 -7.12
CA ILE A 4 14.47 14.69 -5.70
C ILE A 4 14.70 13.16 -5.62
N PRO A 5 15.64 12.65 -4.81
CA PRO A 5 15.85 11.21 -4.74
C PRO A 5 14.68 10.57 -3.98
N GLU A 6 13.77 9.90 -4.70
CA GLU A 6 12.75 9.00 -4.14
C GLU A 6 13.35 7.97 -3.16
N THR A 7 14.65 7.71 -3.24
CA THR A 7 15.37 6.72 -2.44
C THR A 7 15.37 7.00 -0.93
N ASP A 8 15.30 8.26 -0.48
CA ASP A 8 15.46 8.59 0.95
C ASP A 8 14.18 8.42 1.80
N ALA A 9 12.99 8.57 1.22
CA ALA A 9 11.73 8.45 1.99
C ALA A 9 11.40 7.00 2.34
N ILE A 10 11.81 6.05 1.48
CA ILE A 10 11.44 4.64 1.57
C ILE A 10 12.30 3.90 2.60
N THR A 11 13.57 4.31 2.78
CA THR A 11 14.48 3.74 3.80
C THR A 11 14.09 4.12 5.23
N GLN A 12 13.12 5.01 5.42
CA GLN A 12 12.67 5.48 6.73
C GLN A 12 11.37 4.83 7.21
N LEU A 13 10.69 4.05 6.37
CA LEU A 13 9.48 3.34 6.80
C LEU A 13 9.88 2.16 7.71
N PRO A 14 9.18 1.95 8.84
CA PRO A 14 9.42 0.78 9.68
C PRO A 14 9.01 -0.49 8.92
N GLU A 15 9.52 -1.64 9.36
CA GLU A 15 9.19 -2.97 8.76
C GLU A 15 7.68 -3.26 8.74
N ARG A 16 6.93 -2.63 9.64
CA ARG A 16 5.48 -2.73 9.78
C ARG A 16 4.89 -1.39 10.22
N PHE A 17 3.84 -0.94 9.54
CA PHE A 17 3.11 0.30 9.88
C PHE A 17 1.64 0.23 9.46
N GLN A 18 0.84 1.18 9.94
CA GLN A 18 -0.55 1.33 9.54
C GLN A 18 -0.69 2.38 8.43
N ALA A 19 -1.65 2.17 7.54
CA ALA A 19 -2.02 3.12 6.52
C ALA A 19 -3.54 3.18 6.36
N ARG A 20 -4.03 4.19 5.66
CA ARG A 20 -5.44 4.34 5.30
C ARG A 20 -5.60 4.52 3.81
N ILE A 21 -6.56 3.82 3.23
CA ILE A 21 -6.93 3.99 1.82
C ILE A 21 -7.79 5.25 1.69
N GLU A 22 -7.25 6.30 1.10
CA GLU A 22 -7.94 7.59 0.93
C GLU A 22 -8.50 7.77 -0.49
N GLY A 23 -7.96 7.02 -1.46
CA GLY A 23 -8.36 7.06 -2.87
C GLY A 23 -8.47 5.67 -3.49
N ARG A 24 -8.43 5.62 -4.82
CA ARG A 24 -8.56 4.36 -5.56
C ARG A 24 -7.24 3.60 -5.56
N VAL A 25 -7.20 2.48 -4.87
CA VAL A 25 -6.07 1.55 -4.86
C VAL A 25 -6.54 0.23 -5.43
N GLN A 26 -5.90 -0.22 -6.50
CA GLN A 26 -6.26 -1.48 -7.14
C GLN A 26 -5.24 -2.55 -6.78
N HIS A 27 -5.68 -3.81 -6.71
CA HIS A 27 -4.80 -4.95 -6.54
C HIS A 27 -5.25 -6.07 -7.47
N ARG A 28 -4.33 -6.99 -7.78
CA ARG A 28 -4.64 -8.19 -8.55
C ARG A 28 -4.53 -9.42 -7.66
N VAL A 29 -5.49 -10.33 -7.78
CA VAL A 29 -5.43 -11.66 -7.15
C VAL A 29 -5.14 -12.70 -8.23
N GLY A 30 -3.93 -13.29 -8.20
CA GLY A 30 -3.49 -14.24 -9.24
C GLY A 30 -3.51 -13.62 -10.64
N ASP A 31 -4.10 -14.32 -11.61
CA ASP A 31 -4.33 -13.82 -12.98
C ASP A 31 -5.71 -13.17 -13.17
N GLY A 32 -6.43 -12.94 -12.07
CA GLY A 32 -7.78 -12.38 -12.07
C GLY A 32 -7.84 -10.90 -12.49
N PRO A 33 -9.04 -10.31 -12.52
CA PRO A 33 -9.21 -8.88 -12.74
C PRO A 33 -8.54 -8.05 -11.64
N LEU A 34 -8.48 -6.73 -11.87
CA LEU A 34 -8.11 -5.78 -10.83
C LEU A 34 -9.32 -5.53 -9.93
N ASP A 35 -9.11 -5.66 -8.63
CA ASP A 35 -10.08 -5.37 -7.58
C ASP A 35 -9.66 -4.11 -6.82
N ASP A 36 -10.62 -3.35 -6.29
CA ASP A 36 -10.34 -2.15 -5.49
C ASP A 36 -10.24 -2.50 -4.00
N ILE A 37 -9.26 -1.92 -3.31
CA ILE A 37 -9.26 -1.90 -1.85
C ILE A 37 -10.30 -0.87 -1.38
N PRO A 38 -11.17 -1.20 -0.40
CA PRO A 38 -12.21 -0.28 0.03
C PRO A 38 -11.67 1.07 0.52
N GLN A 39 -12.22 2.17 0.01
CA GLN A 39 -11.87 3.51 0.48
C GLN A 39 -12.27 3.70 1.95
N GLY A 40 -11.44 4.42 2.71
CA GLY A 40 -11.57 4.64 4.14
C GLY A 40 -11.02 3.49 4.99
N GLN A 41 -10.64 2.36 4.38
CA GLN A 41 -10.12 1.19 5.07
C GLN A 41 -8.76 1.49 5.71
N GLU A 42 -8.65 1.21 7.00
CA GLU A 42 -7.36 1.11 7.68
C GLU A 42 -6.75 -0.26 7.40
N VAL A 43 -5.48 -0.25 7.03
CA VAL A 43 -4.72 -1.43 6.63
C VAL A 43 -3.42 -1.51 7.42
N GLN A 44 -2.98 -2.73 7.71
CA GLN A 44 -1.62 -3.01 8.15
C GLN A 44 -0.75 -3.23 6.91
N VAL A 45 0.42 -2.63 6.90
CA VAL A 45 1.42 -2.77 5.84
C VAL A 45 2.69 -3.39 6.42
N ASP A 46 3.11 -4.50 5.84
CA ASP A 46 4.40 -5.14 6.10
C ASP A 46 5.33 -4.92 4.90
N VAL A 47 6.54 -4.40 5.17
CA VAL A 47 7.55 -4.15 4.14
C VAL A 47 8.26 -5.45 3.79
N ALA A 48 8.22 -5.86 2.52
CA ALA A 48 8.99 -6.97 1.98
C ALA A 48 10.07 -6.47 1.00
N LEU A 49 10.92 -7.38 0.49
CA LEU A 49 12.13 -7.02 -0.26
C LEU A 49 11.87 -6.18 -1.52
N ALA A 50 10.76 -6.41 -2.23
CA ALA A 50 10.37 -5.66 -3.45
C ALA A 50 8.86 -5.37 -3.51
N SER A 51 8.16 -5.54 -2.39
CA SER A 51 6.71 -5.41 -2.32
C SER A 51 6.26 -4.93 -0.96
N MET A 52 5.00 -4.51 -0.89
CA MET A 52 4.29 -4.22 0.35
C MET A 52 3.17 -5.26 0.50
N VAL A 53 3.09 -5.90 1.67
CA VAL A 53 1.99 -6.79 2.01
C VAL A 53 0.97 -5.96 2.79
N VAL A 54 -0.20 -5.77 2.20
CA VAL A 54 -1.29 -4.95 2.76
C VAL A 54 -2.38 -5.88 3.26
N SER A 55 -2.82 -5.71 4.50
CA SER A 55 -3.82 -6.56 5.13
C SER A 55 -4.84 -5.79 5.94
N TRP A 56 -6.08 -6.29 5.94
CA TRP A 56 -7.18 -5.77 6.74
C TRP A 56 -8.19 -6.88 7.04
N THR A 57 -9.23 -6.57 7.82
CA THR A 57 -10.34 -7.50 8.07
C THR A 57 -11.56 -7.06 7.27
N SER A 58 -12.14 -7.98 6.50
CA SER A 58 -13.39 -7.79 5.76
C SER A 58 -14.36 -8.90 6.11
N GLU A 59 -15.60 -8.58 6.49
CA GLU A 59 -16.63 -9.56 6.88
C GLU A 59 -16.17 -10.58 7.95
N GLY A 60 -15.30 -10.15 8.86
CA GLY A 60 -14.71 -11.00 9.90
C GLY A 60 -13.59 -11.94 9.41
N GLN A 61 -13.19 -11.85 8.14
CA GLN A 61 -12.11 -12.63 7.55
C GLN A 61 -10.90 -11.74 7.26
N PRO A 62 -9.67 -12.21 7.50
CA PRO A 62 -8.48 -11.49 7.11
C PRO A 62 -8.34 -11.50 5.59
N VAL A 63 -8.10 -10.33 5.01
CA VAL A 63 -7.74 -10.14 3.60
C VAL A 63 -6.28 -9.72 3.55
N THR A 64 -5.54 -10.25 2.57
CA THR A 64 -4.13 -9.91 2.36
C THR A 64 -3.87 -9.80 0.87
N VAL A 65 -3.24 -8.71 0.48
CA VAL A 65 -2.86 -8.42 -0.91
C VAL A 65 -1.41 -8.00 -0.95
N THR A 66 -0.74 -8.29 -2.07
CA THR A 66 0.64 -7.85 -2.29
C THR A 66 0.63 -6.81 -3.38
N LEU A 67 1.22 -5.65 -3.10
CA LEU A 67 1.47 -4.60 -4.08
C LEU A 67 2.96 -4.54 -4.37
N ALA A 68 3.32 -4.26 -5.62
CA ALA A 68 4.72 -3.93 -5.92
C ALA A 68 5.12 -2.69 -5.12
N ARG A 69 6.38 -2.59 -4.70
CA ARG A 69 6.83 -1.44 -3.90
C ARG A 69 6.57 -0.13 -4.64
N GLU A 70 6.94 -0.08 -5.90
CA GLU A 70 6.82 1.09 -6.76
C GLU A 70 5.34 1.51 -6.92
N GLU A 71 4.45 0.52 -7.05
CA GLU A 71 2.99 0.73 -7.12
C GLU A 71 2.42 1.26 -5.81
N PHE A 72 2.82 0.69 -4.67
CA PHE A 72 2.41 1.18 -3.36
C PHE A 72 2.86 2.64 -3.15
N MET A 73 4.13 2.94 -3.47
CA MET A 73 4.66 4.30 -3.33
C MET A 73 3.96 5.29 -4.27
N TYR A 74 3.67 4.89 -5.51
CA TYR A 74 2.86 5.69 -6.42
C TYR A 74 1.50 6.05 -5.80
N TYR A 75 0.82 5.11 -5.14
CA TYR A 75 -0.45 5.40 -4.47
C TYR A 75 -0.29 6.32 -3.25
N VAL A 76 0.84 6.25 -2.54
CA VAL A 76 1.15 7.19 -1.45
C VAL A 76 1.36 8.60 -2.02
N ASP A 77 2.13 8.71 -3.09
CA ASP A 77 2.46 10.00 -3.72
C ASP A 77 1.23 10.67 -4.36
N GLU A 78 0.34 9.89 -4.97
CA GLU A 78 -0.97 10.35 -5.47
C GLU A 78 -1.98 10.66 -4.35
N GLY A 79 -1.63 10.39 -3.08
CA GLY A 79 -2.52 10.61 -1.94
C GLY A 79 -3.68 9.61 -1.85
N SER A 80 -3.61 8.50 -2.59
CA SER A 80 -4.60 7.41 -2.51
C SER A 80 -4.34 6.49 -1.31
N ILE A 81 -3.14 6.50 -0.75
CA ILE A 81 -2.78 5.86 0.52
C ILE A 81 -2.15 6.91 1.45
N ALA A 82 -2.68 7.03 2.66
CA ALA A 82 -2.11 7.85 3.72
C ALA A 82 -1.41 6.97 4.76
N ILE A 83 -0.10 7.19 4.98
CA ILE A 83 0.64 6.49 6.03
C ILE A 83 0.26 7.10 7.39
N LEU A 84 -0.18 6.24 8.31
CA LEU A 84 -0.52 6.63 9.68
C LEU A 84 0.75 6.50 10.53
N ARG A 85 1.18 7.62 11.14
CA ARG A 85 2.36 7.65 12.04
C ARG A 85 2.07 7.08 13.41
#